data_AF-A0A9E5FV42-F1
#
_entry.id   AF-A0A9E5FV42-F1
#
_cell.length_a   1.000
_cell.length_b   1.000
_cell.length_c   1.000
_cell.angle_alpha   90.00
_cell.angle_beta   90.00
_cell.angle_gamma   90.00
#
_symmetry.space_group_name_H-M   'P 1'
#
loop_
_entity.id
_entity.type
_entity.pdbx_description
1 polymer ?
#
loop_
_entity_poly.entity_id
_entity_poly.type
_entity_poly.pdbx_seq_one_letter_code
_entity_poly.pdbx_strand_id
1 'polypeptide(L)'
;MKKLTIFFLFTVSILYAAEEAPRQEKPPGMPKSRNGESPLEEIQSIRKILELPPERLSRLRGFIQQVEKLSPDDRRDIAQRLEALEKASPSERRQGLKEIREKLMRASFGARIFDYHLKKLPPAEAKQQREAFEKLSPDEKKALIRELAEKYKSEFETLRKKRREQENQGQEVPHPKPLPEEMSESLPPPPEA
;
A
#
# COMPACT_ATOMS: atom_id res chain seq x y z
N MET A 1 0.31 -38.12 -9.75
CA MET A 1 0.54 -37.77 -11.18
C MET A 1 -0.46 -36.70 -11.59
N LYS A 2 0.03 -35.58 -12.18
CA LYS A 2 -0.62 -34.67 -13.17
C LYS A 2 -1.88 -33.88 -12.69
N LYS A 3 -1.77 -32.56 -12.41
CA LYS A 3 -2.15 -31.38 -13.26
C LYS A 3 -3.56 -31.53 -13.88
N LEU A 4 -4.54 -30.63 -13.69
CA LEU A 4 -4.74 -29.28 -14.26
C LEU A 4 -6.23 -28.95 -13.93
N THR A 5 -6.70 -27.74 -13.60
CA THR A 5 -7.01 -26.69 -14.57
C THR A 5 -7.38 -25.39 -13.87
N ILE A 6 -6.61 -24.37 -14.24
CA ILE A 6 -6.84 -22.93 -14.08
C ILE A 6 -8.03 -22.53 -14.95
N PHE A 7 -9.02 -21.80 -14.43
CA PHE A 7 -9.79 -20.81 -15.20
C PHE A 7 -10.51 -19.85 -14.24
N PHE A 8 -10.02 -18.61 -14.15
CA PHE A 8 -10.86 -17.41 -14.12
C PHE A 8 -9.94 -16.22 -14.41
N LEU A 9 -9.62 -16.08 -15.69
CA LEU A 9 -9.26 -14.80 -16.28
C LEU A 9 -10.38 -14.42 -17.23
N PHE A 10 -10.45 -13.12 -17.52
CA PHE A 10 -11.10 -12.50 -18.67
C PHE A 10 -12.55 -12.01 -18.50
N THR A 11 -12.70 -10.68 -18.48
CA THR A 11 -13.55 -9.95 -19.44
C THR A 11 -13.01 -8.51 -19.59
N VAL A 12 -12.15 -8.24 -20.58
CA VAL A 12 -12.22 -7.07 -21.50
C VAL A 12 -11.37 -7.40 -22.73
N SER A 13 -11.98 -8.03 -23.73
CA SER A 13 -11.67 -7.91 -25.16
C SER A 13 -12.57 -8.89 -25.91
N ILE A 14 -12.99 -8.50 -27.12
CA ILE A 14 -13.98 -9.09 -28.06
C ILE A 14 -15.30 -8.27 -28.01
N LEU A 15 -15.80 -7.62 -29.08
CA LEU A 15 -15.40 -7.45 -30.49
C LEU A 15 -16.35 -6.39 -31.14
N TYR A 16 -16.08 -6.07 -32.40
CA TYR A 16 -16.97 -5.58 -33.48
C TYR A 16 -16.94 -4.12 -33.93
N ALA A 17 -17.04 -4.04 -35.25
CA ALA A 17 -16.77 -2.96 -36.18
C ALA A 17 -17.91 -1.95 -36.34
N ALA A 18 -17.51 -0.78 -36.87
CA ALA A 18 -18.25 0.16 -37.70
C ALA A 18 -19.73 0.40 -37.38
N GLU A 19 -20.03 1.53 -36.73
CA GLU A 19 -21.10 2.42 -37.19
C GLU A 19 -20.88 3.82 -36.59
N GLU A 20 -20.85 4.85 -37.44
CA GLU A 20 -20.92 6.25 -36.99
C GLU A 20 -22.28 6.45 -36.31
N ALA A 21 -22.27 6.66 -34.99
CA ALA A 21 -23.44 7.07 -34.22
C ALA A 21 -23.03 8.20 -33.26
N PRO A 22 -23.95 9.15 -32.96
CA PRO A 22 -23.62 10.55 -32.82
C PRO A 22 -22.82 10.86 -31.55
N ARG A 23 -21.89 11.82 -31.66
CA ARG A 23 -21.23 12.45 -30.51
C ARG A 23 -22.31 12.97 -29.55
N GLN A 24 -22.53 12.24 -28.47
CA GLN A 24 -23.35 12.71 -27.37
C GLN A 24 -22.58 13.84 -26.68
N GLU A 25 -23.08 15.06 -26.79
CA GLU A 25 -22.52 16.22 -26.11
C GLU A 25 -22.53 15.97 -24.59
N LYS A 26 -21.33 16.02 -24.02
CA LYS A 26 -21.10 15.76 -22.60
C LYS A 26 -21.70 16.93 -21.78
N PRO A 27 -22.59 16.68 -20.80
CA PRO A 27 -23.16 17.75 -19.99
C PRO A 27 -22.04 18.50 -19.20
N PRO A 28 -22.11 19.83 -19.13
CA PRO A 28 -21.09 20.64 -18.46
C PRO A 28 -21.16 20.40 -16.94
N GLY A 29 -20.03 19.99 -16.35
CA GLY A 29 -19.89 19.80 -14.89
C GLY A 29 -19.44 18.41 -14.43
N MET A 30 -19.37 17.43 -15.34
CA MET A 30 -18.85 16.10 -15.00
C MET A 30 -17.35 16.19 -14.65
N PRO A 31 -16.89 15.68 -13.49
CA PRO A 31 -15.47 15.69 -13.15
C PRO A 31 -14.69 15.00 -14.26
N LYS A 32 -13.56 15.61 -14.66
CA LYS A 32 -12.60 14.94 -15.56
C LYS A 32 -12.17 13.66 -14.84
N SER A 33 -12.50 12.52 -15.43
CA SER A 33 -12.07 11.22 -14.92
C SER A 33 -10.57 11.24 -14.71
N ARG A 34 -10.17 10.90 -13.48
CA ARG A 34 -8.78 10.97 -13.04
C ARG A 34 -7.89 10.00 -13.81
N ASN A 35 -8.48 8.94 -14.36
CA ASN A 35 -7.79 7.81 -14.98
C ASN A 35 -8.21 7.55 -16.43
N GLY A 36 -9.00 8.43 -17.06
CA GLY A 36 -9.51 8.22 -18.42
C GLY A 36 -10.68 7.25 -18.54
N GLU A 37 -11.12 6.64 -17.44
CA GLU A 37 -12.35 5.82 -17.34
C GLU A 37 -13.60 6.68 -17.51
N SER A 38 -14.71 6.12 -17.97
CA SER A 38 -15.99 6.83 -17.87
C SER A 38 -16.37 6.99 -16.37
N PRO A 39 -17.04 8.08 -15.97
CA PRO A 39 -17.41 8.26 -14.55
C PRO A 39 -18.27 7.12 -13.99
N LEU A 40 -19.02 6.42 -14.84
CA LEU A 40 -19.81 5.25 -14.45
C LEU A 40 -18.93 4.04 -14.13
N GLU A 41 -17.85 3.82 -14.89
CA GLU A 41 -16.87 2.76 -14.61
C GLU A 41 -16.11 3.04 -13.30
N GLU A 42 -15.77 4.31 -13.05
CA GLU A 42 -15.12 4.74 -11.81
C GLU A 42 -16.03 4.49 -10.59
N ILE A 43 -17.32 4.80 -10.68
CA ILE A 43 -18.29 4.51 -9.61
C ILE A 43 -18.41 3.00 -9.37
N GLN A 44 -18.44 2.20 -10.45
CA GLN A 44 -18.51 0.74 -10.34
C GLN A 44 -17.24 0.14 -9.73
N SER A 45 -16.06 0.67 -10.06
CA SER A 45 -14.79 0.20 -9.49
C SER A 45 -14.70 0.52 -7.99
N ILE A 46 -15.14 1.71 -7.58
CA ILE A 46 -15.25 2.10 -6.16
C ILE A 46 -16.21 1.15 -5.42
N ARG A 47 -17.39 0.87 -5.98
CA ARG A 47 -18.36 -0.04 -5.36
C ARG A 47 -17.77 -1.43 -5.14
N LYS A 48 -17.10 -2.00 -6.15
CA LYS A 48 -16.42 -3.30 -6.04
C LYS A 48 -15.35 -3.34 -4.95
N ILE A 49 -14.67 -2.21 -4.70
CA ILE A 49 -13.70 -2.12 -3.59
C ILE A 49 -14.42 -2.15 -2.25
N LEU A 50 -15.52 -1.41 -2.10
CA LEU A 50 -16.28 -1.35 -0.85
C LEU A 50 -17.00 -2.66 -0.50
N GLU A 51 -17.33 -3.46 -1.50
CA GLU A 51 -17.92 -4.80 -1.34
C GLU A 51 -16.90 -5.88 -0.92
N LEU A 52 -15.60 -5.54 -0.80
CA LEU A 52 -14.59 -6.48 -0.35
C LEU A 52 -14.81 -6.87 1.14
N PRO A 53 -14.46 -8.12 1.53
CA PRO A 53 -14.44 -8.54 2.93
C PRO A 53 -13.61 -7.60 3.82
N PRO A 54 -13.99 -7.40 5.10
CA PRO A 54 -13.36 -6.43 6.00
C PRO A 54 -11.85 -6.67 6.18
N GLU A 55 -11.38 -7.91 6.12
CA GLU A 55 -9.96 -8.22 6.19
C GLU A 55 -9.21 -7.73 4.95
N ARG A 56 -9.84 -7.79 3.77
CA ARG A 56 -9.26 -7.29 2.52
C ARG A 56 -9.24 -5.77 2.49
N LEU A 57 -10.30 -5.12 2.95
CA LEU A 57 -10.36 -3.67 3.13
C LEU A 57 -9.27 -3.17 4.10
N SER A 58 -9.08 -3.88 5.22
CA SER A 58 -8.04 -3.54 6.21
C SER A 58 -6.63 -3.64 5.61
N ARG A 59 -6.36 -4.67 4.81
CA ARG A 59 -5.07 -4.81 4.09
C ARG A 59 -4.87 -3.69 3.06
N LEU A 60 -5.92 -3.34 2.32
CA LEU A 60 -5.86 -2.27 1.33
C LEU A 60 -5.57 -0.92 2.00
N ARG A 61 -6.26 -0.60 3.10
CA ARG A 61 -5.99 0.60 3.92
C ARG A 61 -4.54 0.62 4.42
N GLY A 62 -4.04 -0.50 4.93
CA GLY A 62 -2.65 -0.60 5.39
C GLY A 62 -1.64 -0.37 4.25
N PHE A 63 -1.92 -0.86 3.05
CA PHE A 63 -1.08 -0.63 1.87
C PHE A 63 -1.08 0.84 1.45
N ILE A 64 -2.26 1.48 1.41
CA ILE A 64 -2.39 2.91 1.10
C ILE A 64 -1.58 3.75 2.09
N GLN A 65 -1.73 3.50 3.40
CA GLN A 65 -0.97 4.19 4.44
C GLN A 65 0.54 4.00 4.31
N GLN A 66 1.01 2.85 3.79
CA GLN A 66 2.43 2.63 3.53
C GLN A 66 2.91 3.48 2.36
N VAL A 67 2.16 3.54 1.27
CA VAL A 67 2.47 4.38 0.11
C VAL A 67 2.45 5.86 0.49
N GLU A 68 1.50 6.29 1.32
CA GLU A 68 1.38 7.66 1.84
C GLU A 68 2.51 8.07 2.78
N LYS A 69 3.31 7.13 3.30
CA LYS A 69 4.50 7.43 4.11
C LYS A 69 5.77 7.51 3.27
N LEU A 70 5.71 7.13 1.99
CA LEU A 70 6.87 7.20 1.10
C LEU A 70 7.17 8.64 0.66
N SER A 71 8.41 8.83 0.24
CA SER A 71 8.85 10.07 -0.43
C SER A 71 8.03 10.32 -1.71
N PRO A 72 7.87 11.59 -2.15
CA PRO A 72 7.19 11.89 -3.40
C PRO A 72 7.77 11.14 -4.61
N ASP A 73 9.09 10.97 -4.67
CA ASP A 73 9.78 10.26 -5.75
C ASP A 73 9.49 8.76 -5.72
N ASP A 74 9.49 8.14 -4.54
CA ASP A 74 9.11 6.73 -4.42
C ASP A 74 7.65 6.48 -4.79
N ARG A 75 6.74 7.42 -4.48
CA ARG A 75 5.34 7.34 -4.92
C ARG A 75 5.23 7.43 -6.44
N ARG A 76 6.03 8.29 -7.09
CA ARG A 76 6.08 8.40 -8.56
C ARG A 76 6.61 7.12 -9.21
N ASP A 77 7.69 6.54 -8.69
CA ASP A 77 8.22 5.25 -9.16
C ASP A 77 7.17 4.12 -9.02
N ILE A 78 6.46 4.06 -7.89
CA ILE A 78 5.37 3.08 -7.72
C ILE A 78 4.24 3.33 -8.71
N ALA A 79 3.82 4.58 -8.91
CA ALA A 79 2.77 4.92 -9.86
C ALA A 79 3.14 4.50 -11.29
N GLN A 80 4.36 4.80 -11.75
CA GLN A 80 4.87 4.38 -13.06
C GLN A 80 4.92 2.86 -13.22
N ARG A 81 5.35 2.14 -12.17
CA ARG A 81 5.34 0.67 -12.17
C ARG A 81 3.92 0.11 -12.23
N LEU A 82 2.97 0.70 -11.50
CA LEU A 82 1.57 0.27 -11.54
C LEU A 82 0.96 0.46 -12.93
N GLU A 83 1.24 1.59 -13.59
CA GLU A 83 0.81 1.86 -14.97
C GLU A 83 1.43 0.85 -15.96
N ALA A 84 2.72 0.52 -15.81
CA ALA A 84 3.37 -0.50 -16.64
C ALA A 84 2.74 -1.89 -16.43
N LEU A 85 2.35 -2.22 -15.20
CA LEU A 85 1.72 -3.51 -14.86
C LEU A 85 0.28 -3.63 -15.36
N GLU A 86 -0.39 -2.52 -15.65
CA GLU A 86 -1.72 -2.52 -16.25
C GLU A 86 -1.71 -3.25 -17.60
N LYS A 87 -0.70 -2.93 -18.43
CA LYS A 87 -0.53 -3.48 -19.78
C LYS A 87 0.23 -4.82 -19.82
N ALA A 88 0.79 -5.26 -18.70
CA ALA A 88 1.60 -6.47 -18.62
C ALA A 88 0.78 -7.77 -18.68
N SER A 89 1.45 -8.90 -18.96
CA SER A 89 0.80 -10.22 -18.88
C SER A 89 0.39 -10.56 -17.44
N PRO A 90 -0.56 -11.49 -17.22
CA PRO A 90 -0.98 -11.89 -15.86
C PRO A 90 0.16 -12.40 -14.98
N SER A 91 1.19 -13.03 -15.57
CA SER A 91 2.36 -13.52 -14.85
C SER A 91 3.28 -12.38 -14.41
N GLU A 92 3.62 -11.49 -15.35
CA GLU A 92 4.46 -10.31 -15.08
C GLU A 92 3.77 -9.37 -14.09
N ARG A 93 2.45 -9.20 -14.20
CA ARG A 93 1.65 -8.42 -13.25
C ARG A 93 1.78 -8.96 -11.83
N ARG A 94 1.68 -10.28 -11.64
CA ARG A 94 1.84 -10.92 -10.32
C ARG A 94 3.24 -10.70 -9.76
N GLN A 95 4.25 -10.81 -10.60
CA GLN A 95 5.63 -10.60 -10.19
C GLN A 95 5.90 -9.13 -9.82
N GLY A 96 5.50 -8.18 -10.65
CA GLY A 96 5.69 -6.76 -10.37
C GLY A 96 4.93 -6.29 -9.13
N LEU A 97 3.71 -6.78 -8.89
CA LEU A 97 2.97 -6.50 -7.65
C LEU A 97 3.70 -7.06 -6.41
N LYS A 98 4.34 -8.24 -6.54
CA LYS A 98 5.18 -8.80 -5.47
C LYS A 98 6.38 -7.91 -5.18
N GLU A 99 7.06 -7.42 -6.21
CA GLU A 99 8.21 -6.52 -6.07
C GLU A 99 7.82 -5.18 -5.41
N ILE A 100 6.69 -4.58 -5.81
CA ILE A 100 6.15 -3.37 -5.17
C ILE A 100 5.86 -3.64 -3.68
N ARG A 101 5.21 -4.77 -3.38
CA ARG A 101 4.94 -5.16 -1.99
C ARG A 101 6.23 -5.36 -1.19
N GLU A 102 7.25 -5.99 -1.76
CA GLU A 102 8.55 -6.19 -1.10
C GLU A 102 9.26 -4.85 -0.87
N LYS A 103 9.22 -3.91 -1.83
CA LYS A 103 9.75 -2.56 -1.67
C LYS A 103 9.08 -1.83 -0.50
N LEU A 104 7.76 -1.88 -0.43
CA LEU A 104 6.97 -1.28 0.66
C LEU A 104 7.25 -1.95 2.01
N MET A 105 7.38 -3.28 2.03
CA MET A 105 7.76 -4.03 3.23
C MET A 105 9.17 -3.69 3.69
N ARG A 106 10.13 -3.50 2.78
CA ARG A 106 11.50 -3.07 3.13
C ARG A 106 11.52 -1.66 3.69
N ALA A 107 10.73 -0.73 3.14
CA ALA A 107 10.57 0.60 3.71
C ALA A 107 10.00 0.55 5.15
N SER A 108 8.99 -0.31 5.38
CA SER A 108 8.46 -0.56 6.73
C SER A 108 9.47 -1.22 7.66
N PHE A 109 10.28 -2.16 7.16
CA PHE A 109 11.31 -2.83 7.93
C PHE A 109 12.45 -1.89 8.32
N GLY A 110 12.86 -1.00 7.41
CA GLY A 110 13.83 0.06 7.70
C GLY A 110 13.34 1.00 8.81
N ALA A 111 12.10 1.46 8.73
CA ALA A 111 11.49 2.27 9.78
C ALA A 111 11.47 1.53 11.13
N ARG A 112 11.10 0.23 11.15
CA ARG A 112 11.09 -0.58 12.37
C ARG A 112 12.48 -0.79 12.97
N ILE A 113 13.51 -0.97 12.14
CA ILE A 113 14.90 -1.09 12.61
C ILE A 113 15.37 0.22 13.22
N PHE A 114 15.07 1.35 12.57
CA PHE A 114 15.44 2.65 13.09
C PHE A 114 14.72 2.96 14.40
N ASP A 115 13.41 2.71 14.48
CA ASP A 115 12.65 2.84 15.73
C ASP A 115 13.19 1.95 16.85
N TYR A 116 13.61 0.73 16.50
CA TYR A 116 14.24 -0.18 17.45
C TYR A 116 15.58 0.36 17.96
N HIS A 117 16.40 0.93 17.08
CA HIS A 117 17.65 1.59 17.44
C HIS A 117 17.40 2.74 18.43
N LEU A 118 16.45 3.62 18.12
CA LEU A 118 16.12 4.78 18.94
C LEU A 118 15.63 4.40 20.34
N LYS A 119 14.91 3.27 20.48
CA LYS A 119 14.47 2.77 21.80
C LYS A 119 15.61 2.28 22.69
N LYS A 120 16.79 2.00 22.12
CA LYS A 120 17.99 1.61 22.87
C LYS A 120 18.86 2.79 23.28
N LEU A 121 18.60 3.98 22.73
CA LEU A 121 19.33 5.19 23.06
C LEU A 121 18.64 5.95 24.21
N PRO A 122 19.39 6.72 25.00
CA PRO A 122 18.82 7.72 25.90
C PRO A 122 17.91 8.69 25.14
N PRO A 123 16.84 9.22 25.76
CA PRO A 123 15.84 10.03 25.07
C PRO A 123 16.41 11.30 24.42
N ALA A 124 17.45 11.90 25.01
CA ALA A 124 18.14 13.06 24.43
C ALA A 124 18.89 12.69 23.14
N GLU A 125 19.62 11.57 23.14
CA GLU A 125 20.36 11.07 21.98
C GLU A 125 19.42 10.55 20.89
N ALA A 126 18.32 9.90 21.26
CA ALA A 126 17.30 9.44 20.33
C ALA A 126 16.66 10.62 19.57
N LYS A 127 16.44 11.76 20.25
CA LYS A 127 15.94 12.98 19.61
C LYS A 127 16.95 13.54 18.60
N GLN A 128 18.22 13.64 19.00
CA GLN A 128 19.28 14.10 18.09
C GLN A 128 19.43 13.20 16.87
N GLN A 129 19.34 11.88 17.06
CA GLN A 129 19.40 10.93 15.94
C GLN A 129 18.19 11.01 15.02
N ARG A 130 16.98 11.29 15.53
CA ARG A 130 15.82 11.57 14.68
C ARG A 130 16.04 12.79 13.81
N GLU A 131 16.49 13.89 14.42
CA GLU A 131 16.78 15.14 13.70
C GLU A 131 17.91 14.97 12.68
N ALA A 132 18.95 14.20 13.02
CA ALA A 132 20.02 13.85 12.10
C ALA A 132 19.51 12.99 10.95
N PHE A 133 18.70 11.98 11.24
CA PHE A 133 18.10 11.09 10.23
C PHE A 133 17.22 11.86 9.27
N GLU A 134 16.42 12.82 9.72
CA GLU A 134 15.58 13.63 8.84
C GLU A 134 16.41 14.41 7.80
N LYS A 135 17.56 14.95 8.21
CA LYS A 135 18.49 15.72 7.36
C LYS A 135 19.28 14.87 6.35
N LEU A 136 19.37 13.56 6.54
CA LEU A 136 20.07 12.68 5.62
C LEU A 136 19.37 12.61 4.25
N SER A 137 20.17 12.46 3.19
CA SER A 137 19.69 12.15 1.86
C SER A 137 19.04 10.74 1.83
N PRO A 138 18.19 10.44 0.83
CA PRO A 138 17.56 9.13 0.71
C PRO A 138 18.56 7.95 0.67
N ASP A 139 19.73 8.14 0.06
CA ASP A 139 20.72 7.08 -0.07
C ASP A 139 21.53 6.89 1.22
N GLU A 140 21.84 7.97 1.94
CA GLU A 140 22.43 7.89 3.27
C GLU A 140 21.47 7.26 4.29
N LYS A 141 20.18 7.59 4.21
CA LYS A 141 19.13 6.92 5.01
C LYS A 141 19.16 5.41 4.76
N LYS A 142 19.22 4.97 3.49
CA LYS A 142 19.31 3.54 3.16
C LYS A 142 20.60 2.90 3.69
N ALA A 143 21.73 3.59 3.60
CA ALA A 143 23.01 3.10 4.12
C ALA A 143 22.95 2.90 5.63
N LEU A 144 22.48 3.90 6.38
CA LEU A 144 22.29 3.80 7.83
C LEU A 144 21.34 2.64 8.20
N ILE A 145 20.22 2.51 7.49
CA ILE A 145 19.29 1.39 7.73
C ILE A 145 19.97 0.04 7.50
N ARG A 146 20.86 -0.10 6.51
CA ARG A 146 21.61 -1.35 6.29
C ARG A 146 22.58 -1.64 7.44
N GLU A 147 23.30 -0.62 7.91
CA GLU A 147 24.20 -0.77 9.07
C GLU A 147 23.44 -1.20 10.32
N LEU A 148 22.30 -0.55 10.61
CA LEU A 148 21.45 -0.92 11.72
C LEU A 148 20.83 -2.32 11.53
N ALA A 149 20.49 -2.71 10.30
CA ALA A 149 19.97 -4.04 9.99
C ALA A 149 21.00 -5.13 10.30
N GLU A 150 22.26 -4.93 9.94
CA GLU A 150 23.33 -5.88 10.27
C GLU A 150 23.61 -5.88 11.78
N LYS A 151 23.65 -4.72 12.43
CA LYS A 151 23.83 -4.60 13.89
C LYS A 151 22.78 -5.38 14.69
N TYR A 152 21.51 -5.30 14.27
CA TYR A 152 20.39 -5.92 14.98
C TYR A 152 19.90 -7.24 14.36
N LYS A 153 20.63 -7.80 13.41
CA LYS A 153 20.21 -8.98 12.65
C LYS A 153 19.82 -10.16 13.54
N SER A 154 20.68 -10.53 14.48
CA SER A 154 20.46 -11.64 15.42
C SER A 154 19.25 -11.39 16.32
N GLU A 155 19.06 -10.15 16.78
CA GLU A 155 17.94 -9.76 17.63
C GLU A 155 16.61 -9.75 16.87
N PHE A 156 16.59 -9.32 15.61
CA PHE A 156 15.39 -9.39 14.78
C PHE A 156 15.03 -10.83 14.39
N GLU A 157 16.01 -11.70 14.18
CA GLU A 157 15.73 -13.13 13.94
C GLU A 157 15.15 -13.82 15.18
N THR A 158 15.64 -13.51 16.38
CA THR A 158 15.03 -14.02 17.63
C THR A 158 13.64 -13.46 17.86
N LEU A 159 13.41 -12.16 17.64
CA LEU A 159 12.09 -11.53 17.70
C LEU A 159 11.10 -12.12 16.69
N ARG A 160 11.55 -12.42 15.46
CA ARG A 160 10.74 -13.08 14.43
C ARG A 160 10.37 -14.50 14.83
N LYS A 161 11.33 -15.27 15.35
CA LYS A 161 11.09 -16.63 15.83
C LYS A 161 10.08 -16.64 16.99
N LYS A 162 10.28 -15.76 17.98
CA LYS A 162 9.35 -15.59 19.11
C LYS A 162 7.95 -15.19 18.66
N ARG A 163 7.82 -14.28 17.68
CA ARG A 163 6.52 -13.90 17.12
C ARG A 163 5.83 -15.08 16.43
N ARG A 164 6.55 -15.87 15.62
CA ARG A 164 6.00 -17.07 14.97
C ARG A 164 5.56 -18.12 15.98
N GLU A 165 6.29 -18.26 17.09
CA GLU A 165 5.91 -19.13 18.20
C GLU A 165 4.65 -18.63 18.91
N GLN A 166 4.51 -17.32 19.14
CA GLN A 166 3.29 -16.71 19.70
C GLN A 166 2.08 -16.83 18.76
N GLU A 167 2.27 -16.63 17.45
CA GLU A 167 1.25 -16.82 16.42
C GLU A 167 0.81 -18.29 16.35
N ASN A 168 1.74 -19.24 16.42
CA ASN A 168 1.43 -20.68 16.46
C ASN A 168 0.76 -21.12 17.77
N GLN A 169 0.96 -20.38 18.86
CA GLN A 169 0.32 -20.62 20.16
C GLN A 169 -1.02 -19.88 20.31
N GLY A 170 -1.51 -19.21 19.26
CA GLY A 170 -2.80 -18.51 19.29
C GLY A 170 -2.83 -17.27 20.19
N GLN A 171 -1.68 -16.73 20.58
CA GLN A 171 -1.61 -15.46 21.31
C GLN A 171 -1.83 -14.28 20.34
N GLU A 172 -2.83 -13.44 20.63
CA GLU A 172 -3.10 -12.22 19.87
C GLU A 172 -1.84 -11.35 19.78
N VAL A 173 -1.35 -11.16 18.55
CA VAL A 173 -0.30 -10.17 18.26
C VAL A 173 -0.96 -8.80 18.42
N PRO A 174 -0.42 -7.88 19.24
CA PRO A 174 -1.05 -6.58 19.46
C PRO A 174 -1.12 -5.83 18.12
N HIS A 175 -2.33 -5.68 17.59
CA HIS A 175 -2.61 -4.78 16.50
C HIS A 175 -2.35 -3.34 16.96
N PRO A 176 -1.83 -2.45 16.09
CA PRO A 176 -1.79 -1.03 16.40
C PRO A 176 -3.21 -0.59 16.75
N LYS A 177 -3.38 0.07 17.90
CA LYS A 177 -4.68 0.55 18.38
C LYS A 177 -5.41 1.27 17.23
N PRO A 178 -6.71 0.98 17.01
CA PRO A 178 -7.51 1.80 16.12
C PRO A 178 -7.42 3.26 16.60
N LEU A 179 -7.45 4.18 15.64
CA LEU A 179 -7.48 5.61 15.90
C LEU A 179 -8.63 5.93 16.89
N PRO A 180 -8.43 6.83 17.86
CA PRO A 180 -9.49 7.21 18.81
C PRO A 180 -10.74 7.67 18.05
N GLU A 181 -11.91 7.18 18.47
CA GLU A 181 -13.23 7.47 17.89
C GLU A 181 -13.65 8.95 18.06
N GLU A 182 -12.86 9.78 18.75
CA GLU A 182 -13.19 11.18 19.01
C GLU A 182 -13.04 12.11 17.78
N MET A 183 -12.57 11.61 16.62
CA MET A 183 -12.53 12.42 15.39
C MET A 183 -13.73 12.17 14.44
N SER A 184 -14.68 11.31 14.79
CA SER A 184 -15.88 11.07 13.97
C SER A 184 -17.05 12.03 14.21
N GLU A 185 -16.98 12.89 15.23
CA GLU A 185 -18.16 13.66 15.68
C GLU A 185 -18.24 15.10 15.11
N SER A 186 -17.40 15.47 14.14
CA SER A 186 -17.42 16.83 13.55
C SER A 186 -17.99 16.92 12.13
N LEU A 187 -18.69 15.90 11.64
CA LEU A 187 -19.45 16.02 10.39
C LEU A 187 -20.75 16.80 10.66
N PRO A 188 -20.94 17.99 10.05
CA PRO A 188 -22.21 18.69 10.17
C PRO A 188 -23.32 17.85 9.54
N PRO A 189 -24.56 17.91 10.08
CA PRO A 189 -25.66 17.11 9.56
C PRO A 189 -25.94 17.47 8.09
N PRO A 190 -26.36 16.48 7.27
CA PRO A 190 -26.72 16.74 5.89
C PRO A 190 -27.91 17.71 5.82
N PRO A 191 -27.94 18.62 4.83
CA PRO A 191 -29.06 19.54 4.68
C PRO A 191 -30.35 18.75 4.41
N GLU A 192 -31.39 19.06 5.18
CA GLU A 192 -32.74 18.55 4.95
C GLU A 192 -33.24 18.98 3.57
N ALA A 193 -33.92 18.05 2.90
CA ALA A 193 -34.41 18.17 1.53
C ALA A 193 -35.57 19.17 1.38
#